data_AF-A0A1Y5FER3-F1
#
_entry.id   AF-A0A1Y5FER3-F1
#
_cell.length_a   1.000
_cell.length_b   1.000
_cell.length_c   1.000
_cell.angle_alpha   90.00
_cell.angle_beta   90.00
_cell.angle_gamma   90.00
#
_symmetry.space_group_name_H-M   'P 1'
#
loop_
_entity.id
_entity.type
_entity.pdbx_description
1 polymer ?
#
loop_
_entity_poly.entity_id
_entity_poly.type
_entity_poly.pdbx_seq_one_letter_code
_entity_poly.pdbx_strand_id
1 'polypeptide(L)'
;MLSQAEENLSILGIAFTEKLSQSNVSPEEALVSLVQLNEFHSSRRYYSLLCLAISEFSSFLRLEVIYHYSEGLDQISSGFLGSIVQQLPGASGAWHKKLLKRLKSQAKGNNYFLSSEKRVELQGTDPNLEKFGIYTTPFQKQHRAKLASRTQLLTNSTWYRNRLVFGVGLRADIATLRDLKIVEKSYGAMKKLKSSKASTYKIWKELEEFSGIKEA
;
A
#
# COMPACT_ATOMS: atom_id res chain seq x y z
N MET A 1 2.84 8.34 20.89
CA MET A 1 3.72 8.03 19.75
C MET A 1 3.13 6.80 19.10
N LEU A 2 2.77 6.89 17.82
CA LEU A 2 2.17 5.81 17.06
C LEU A 2 3.10 4.60 16.97
N SER A 3 2.55 3.38 16.95
CA SER A 3 3.33 2.19 16.60
C SER A 3 3.66 2.18 15.11
N GLN A 4 4.65 1.37 14.68
CA GLN A 4 5.03 1.29 13.27
C GLN A 4 3.85 0.86 12.38
N ALA A 5 2.97 -0.04 12.84
CA ALA A 5 1.75 -0.40 12.14
C ALA A 5 0.77 0.76 12.03
N GLU A 6 0.61 1.56 13.09
CA GLU A 6 -0.26 2.72 13.09
C GLU A 6 0.27 3.82 12.16
N GLU A 7 1.58 4.03 12.11
CA GLU A 7 2.21 4.92 11.14
C GLU A 7 1.91 4.49 9.70
N ASN A 8 2.12 3.22 9.37
CA ASN A 8 1.85 2.69 8.03
C ASN A 8 0.36 2.75 7.69
N LEU A 9 -0.53 2.43 8.63
CA LEU A 9 -1.99 2.58 8.46
C LEU A 9 -2.37 4.04 8.22
N SER A 10 -1.70 4.97 8.88
CA SER A 10 -1.99 6.38 8.70
C SER A 10 -1.53 6.92 7.35
N ILE A 11 -0.35 6.47 6.86
CA ILE A 11 0.11 6.75 5.49
C ILE A 11 -0.94 6.27 4.47
N LEU A 12 -1.60 5.14 4.74
CA LEU A 12 -2.65 4.57 3.89
C LEU A 12 -4.02 5.25 4.04
N GLY A 13 -4.13 6.26 4.91
CA GLY A 13 -5.34 7.07 5.08
C GLY A 13 -6.22 6.72 6.28
N ILE A 14 -5.72 5.98 7.27
CA ILE A 14 -6.39 5.84 8.57
C ILE A 14 -6.10 7.06 9.45
N ALA A 15 -7.15 7.62 10.03
CA ALA A 15 -7.06 8.73 10.97
C ALA A 15 -6.67 8.22 12.35
N PHE A 16 -5.63 8.82 12.92
CA PHE A 16 -5.24 8.70 14.32
C PHE A 16 -5.24 10.09 14.97
N THR A 17 -5.34 10.12 16.29
CA THR A 17 -5.36 11.37 17.07
C THR A 17 -4.03 12.12 16.97
N GLU A 18 -2.92 11.37 16.89
CA GLU A 18 -1.59 11.94 16.70
C GLU A 18 -1.39 12.33 15.23
N LYS A 19 -0.90 13.55 14.98
CA LYS A 19 -0.57 14.02 13.64
C LYS A 19 0.78 13.50 13.21
N LEU A 20 0.84 12.78 12.09
CA LEU A 20 2.09 12.47 11.42
C LEU A 20 2.62 13.67 10.66
N SER A 21 3.93 13.88 10.74
CA SER A 21 4.67 14.70 9.78
C SER A 21 4.60 14.07 8.38
N GLN A 22 4.85 14.85 7.34
CA GLN A 22 4.93 14.34 5.97
C GLN A 22 5.86 13.12 5.91
N SER A 23 5.31 12.00 5.44
CA SER A 23 6.06 10.76 5.29
C SER A 23 6.75 10.70 3.94
N ASN A 24 8.01 10.28 3.95
CA ASN A 24 8.79 10.00 2.75
C ASN A 24 8.49 8.61 2.15
N VAL A 25 7.67 7.82 2.84
CA VAL A 25 7.29 6.46 2.46
C VAL A 25 6.10 6.51 1.51
N SER A 26 6.18 5.74 0.41
CA SER A 26 5.07 5.63 -0.53
C SER A 26 3.92 4.79 0.04
N PRO A 27 2.68 4.97 -0.41
CA PRO A 27 1.56 4.11 0.01
C PRO A 27 1.82 2.62 -0.23
N GLU A 28 2.50 2.25 -1.32
CA GLU A 28 2.83 0.86 -1.62
C GLU A 28 3.89 0.30 -0.66
N GLU A 29 4.90 1.10 -0.33
CA GLU A 29 5.92 0.74 0.64
C GLU A 29 5.31 0.60 2.04
N ALA A 30 4.44 1.53 2.45
CA ALA A 30 3.72 1.44 3.72
C ALA A 30 2.81 0.20 3.80
N LEU A 31 2.10 -0.12 2.71
CA LEU A 31 1.29 -1.34 2.63
C LEU A 31 2.13 -2.60 2.80
N VAL A 32 3.25 -2.69 2.08
CA VAL A 32 4.11 -3.87 2.10
C VAL A 32 4.89 -3.98 3.41
N SER A 33 5.31 -2.87 4.01
CA SER A 33 5.92 -2.85 5.35
C SER A 33 4.92 -3.26 6.42
N LEU A 34 3.67 -2.76 6.36
CA LEU A 34 2.63 -3.09 7.34
C LEU A 34 2.36 -4.59 7.42
N VAL A 35 2.21 -5.25 6.27
CA VAL A 35 1.91 -6.69 6.22
C VAL A 35 3.08 -7.56 6.65
N GLN A 36 4.28 -7.01 6.91
CA GLN A 36 5.42 -7.74 7.47
C GLN A 36 5.50 -7.65 9.00
N LEU A 37 4.68 -6.80 9.62
CA LEU A 37 4.75 -6.57 11.06
C LEU A 37 4.01 -7.66 11.83
N ASN A 38 4.67 -8.26 12.82
CA ASN A 38 4.04 -9.24 13.72
C ASN A 38 2.82 -8.66 14.48
N GLU A 39 2.87 -7.36 14.83
CA GLU A 39 1.71 -6.66 15.42
C GLU A 39 0.52 -6.59 14.47
N PHE A 40 0.75 -6.53 13.16
CA PHE A 40 -0.31 -6.61 12.16
C PHE A 40 -0.86 -8.03 12.05
N HIS A 41 0.02 -9.05 11.99
CA HIS A 41 -0.38 -10.46 11.89
C HIS A 41 -1.18 -10.96 13.08
N SER A 42 -1.05 -10.34 14.25
CA SER A 42 -1.77 -10.70 15.47
C SER A 42 -3.04 -9.87 15.69
N SER A 43 -3.24 -8.80 14.92
CA SER A 43 -4.31 -7.83 15.14
C SER A 43 -5.39 -7.90 14.07
N ARG A 44 -6.50 -8.57 14.42
CA ARG A 44 -7.74 -8.55 13.62
C ARG A 44 -8.22 -7.13 13.33
N ARG A 45 -8.01 -6.22 14.29
CA ARG A 45 -8.37 -4.80 14.15
C ARG A 45 -7.55 -4.14 13.05
N TYR A 46 -6.22 -4.31 13.03
CA TYR A 46 -5.38 -3.70 12.01
C TYR A 46 -5.68 -4.23 10.61
N TYR A 47 -5.91 -5.54 10.47
CA TYR A 47 -6.38 -6.10 9.19
C TYR A 47 -7.67 -5.43 8.71
N SER A 48 -8.67 -5.31 9.59
CA SER A 48 -9.95 -4.69 9.23
C SER A 48 -9.84 -3.19 8.90
N LEU A 49 -8.91 -2.46 9.54
CA LEU A 49 -8.60 -1.06 9.20
C LEU A 49 -7.91 -0.96 7.85
N LEU A 50 -6.97 -1.85 7.56
CA LEU A 50 -6.31 -1.90 6.25
C LEU A 50 -7.33 -2.15 5.14
N CYS A 51 -8.22 -3.13 5.30
CA CYS A 51 -9.30 -3.38 4.34
C CYS A 51 -10.16 -2.12 4.11
N LEU A 52 -10.48 -1.38 5.17
CA LEU A 52 -11.23 -0.12 5.07
C LEU A 52 -10.46 0.92 4.25
N ALA A 53 -9.19 1.19 4.58
CA ALA A 53 -8.35 2.14 3.86
C ALA A 53 -8.21 1.79 2.37
N ILE A 54 -7.94 0.52 2.08
CA ILE A 54 -7.77 0.03 0.71
C ILE A 54 -9.06 0.11 -0.08
N SER A 55 -10.22 -0.15 0.54
CA SER A 55 -11.52 0.00 -0.14
C SER A 55 -11.78 1.44 -0.62
N GLU A 56 -11.24 2.44 0.08
CA GLU A 56 -11.45 3.86 -0.24
C GLU A 56 -10.34 4.41 -1.15
N PHE A 57 -9.08 4.12 -0.86
CA PHE A 57 -7.93 4.80 -1.45
C PHE A 57 -7.11 3.93 -2.41
N SER A 58 -7.56 2.71 -2.71
CA SER A 58 -6.88 1.80 -3.66
C SER A 58 -6.65 2.38 -5.05
N SER A 59 -7.49 3.32 -5.48
CA SER A 59 -7.32 4.01 -6.76
C SER A 59 -5.97 4.74 -6.88
N PHE A 60 -5.35 5.11 -5.76
CA PHE A 60 -4.03 5.75 -5.73
C PHE A 60 -2.86 4.76 -5.73
N LEU A 61 -3.11 3.45 -5.69
CA LEU A 61 -2.05 2.44 -5.58
C LEU A 61 -1.58 1.94 -6.96
N ARG A 62 -0.27 1.77 -7.10
CA ARG A 62 0.40 1.18 -8.25
C ARG A 62 0.70 -0.29 -7.99
N LEU A 63 -0.11 -1.19 -8.56
CA LEU A 63 0.06 -2.64 -8.38
C LEU A 63 1.41 -3.17 -8.89
N GLU A 64 1.97 -2.55 -9.91
CA GLU A 64 3.33 -2.83 -10.39
C GLU A 64 4.38 -2.58 -9.30
N VAL A 65 4.27 -1.49 -8.55
CA VAL A 65 5.23 -1.14 -7.48
C VAL A 65 5.09 -2.13 -6.31
N ILE A 66 3.84 -2.46 -5.93
CA ILE A 66 3.57 -3.50 -4.92
C ILE A 66 4.16 -4.85 -5.36
N TYR A 67 4.07 -5.19 -6.65
CA TYR A 67 4.72 -6.38 -7.20
C TYR A 67 6.22 -6.36 -6.95
N HIS A 68 6.92 -5.25 -7.19
CA HIS A 68 8.36 -5.17 -6.91
C HIS A 68 8.71 -5.20 -5.42
N TYR A 69 7.89 -4.62 -4.55
CA TYR A 69 8.13 -4.65 -3.09
C TYR A 69 7.77 -5.99 -2.44
N SER A 70 6.86 -6.76 -3.04
CA SER A 70 6.52 -8.12 -2.55
C SER A 70 7.58 -9.18 -2.84
N GLU A 71 8.68 -8.82 -3.50
CA GLU A 71 9.81 -9.70 -3.73
C GLU A 71 10.52 -9.99 -2.40
N GLY A 72 10.43 -11.24 -1.92
CA GLY A 72 11.03 -11.66 -0.66
C GLY A 72 10.11 -11.63 0.56
N LEU A 73 8.80 -11.35 0.40
CA LEU A 73 7.84 -11.54 1.49
C LEU A 73 7.80 -12.99 1.95
N ASP A 74 7.75 -13.19 3.26
CA ASP A 74 7.46 -14.49 3.85
C ASP A 74 6.04 -14.97 3.50
N GLN A 75 5.74 -16.22 3.84
CA GLN A 75 4.48 -16.86 3.48
C GLN A 75 3.28 -16.15 4.10
N ILE A 76 3.35 -15.77 5.38
CA ILE A 76 2.23 -15.15 6.14
C ILE A 76 1.98 -13.75 5.60
N SER A 77 3.03 -12.94 5.46
CA SER A 77 2.97 -11.59 4.89
C SER A 77 2.42 -11.61 3.46
N SER A 78 2.84 -12.58 2.65
CA SER A 78 2.30 -12.80 1.30
C SER A 78 0.82 -13.17 1.32
N GLY A 79 0.39 -13.96 2.30
CA GLY A 79 -1.02 -14.35 2.45
C GLY A 79 -1.90 -13.17 2.83
N PHE A 80 -1.49 -12.36 3.80
CA PHE A 80 -2.19 -11.13 4.14
C PHE A 80 -2.26 -10.16 2.97
N LEU A 81 -1.14 -9.87 2.32
CA LEU A 81 -1.13 -8.98 1.15
C LEU A 81 -1.99 -9.53 0.00
N GLY A 82 -1.93 -10.84 -0.24
CA GLY A 82 -2.73 -11.52 -1.25
C GLY A 82 -4.23 -11.35 -0.99
N SER A 83 -4.66 -11.52 0.26
CA SER A 83 -6.05 -11.33 0.65
C SER A 83 -6.53 -9.88 0.45
N ILE A 84 -5.67 -8.89 0.71
CA ILE A 84 -5.96 -7.46 0.50
C ILE A 84 -6.07 -7.16 -0.99
N VAL A 85 -5.08 -7.61 -1.79
CA VAL A 85 -5.05 -7.38 -3.25
C VAL A 85 -6.26 -8.04 -3.93
N GLN A 86 -6.72 -9.18 -3.42
CA GLN A 86 -7.90 -9.86 -3.97
C GLN A 86 -9.18 -9.03 -3.79
N GLN A 87 -9.24 -8.20 -2.75
CA GLN A 87 -10.40 -7.40 -2.38
C GLN A 87 -10.35 -5.97 -2.95
N LEU A 88 -9.35 -5.64 -3.76
CA LEU A 88 -9.22 -4.32 -4.38
C LEU A 88 -10.41 -4.03 -5.31
N PRO A 89 -11.15 -2.93 -5.10
CA PRO A 89 -12.29 -2.59 -5.93
C PRO A 89 -11.84 -2.26 -7.37
N GLY A 90 -12.51 -2.84 -8.36
CA GLY A 90 -12.26 -2.58 -9.79
C GLY A 90 -10.93 -3.10 -10.35
N ALA A 91 -10.11 -3.79 -9.54
CA ALA A 91 -8.83 -4.33 -9.99
C ALA A 91 -9.03 -5.61 -10.84
N SER A 92 -8.66 -5.55 -12.13
CA SER A 92 -8.81 -6.68 -13.07
C SER A 92 -7.69 -6.80 -14.11
N GLY A 93 -6.76 -5.83 -14.13
CA GLY A 93 -5.70 -5.73 -15.14
C GLY A 93 -4.59 -6.78 -15.03
N ALA A 94 -3.68 -6.79 -16.00
CA ALA A 94 -2.58 -7.74 -16.07
C ALA A 94 -1.70 -7.73 -14.81
N TRP A 95 -1.41 -6.55 -14.26
CA TRP A 95 -0.63 -6.41 -13.03
C TRP A 95 -1.32 -7.01 -11.80
N HIS A 96 -2.64 -6.85 -11.68
CA HIS A 96 -3.42 -7.47 -10.61
C HIS A 96 -3.33 -9.00 -10.66
N LYS A 97 -3.53 -9.58 -11.84
CA LYS A 97 -3.41 -11.04 -12.05
C LYS A 97 -1.99 -11.55 -11.76
N LYS A 98 -0.95 -10.85 -12.24
CA LYS A 98 0.46 -11.19 -11.99
C LYS A 98 0.79 -11.14 -10.49
N LEU A 99 0.36 -10.09 -9.80
CA LEU A 99 0.57 -9.89 -8.37
C LEU A 99 -0.13 -10.98 -7.55
N LEU A 100 -1.42 -11.21 -7.80
CA LEU A 100 -2.16 -12.27 -7.11
C LEU A 100 -1.56 -13.66 -7.35
N LYS A 101 -1.14 -13.98 -8.57
CA LYS A 101 -0.49 -15.26 -8.87
C LYS A 101 0.78 -15.45 -8.06
N ARG A 102 1.62 -14.40 -7.97
CA ARG A 102 2.85 -14.41 -7.16
C ARG A 102 2.53 -14.62 -5.68
N LEU A 103 1.65 -13.78 -5.11
CA LEU A 103 1.32 -13.83 -3.69
C LEU A 103 0.67 -15.17 -3.29
N LYS A 104 -0.21 -15.71 -4.13
CA LYS A 104 -0.76 -17.06 -3.92
C LYS A 104 0.32 -18.13 -3.92
N SER A 105 1.31 -18.02 -4.81
CA SER A 105 2.42 -18.98 -4.85
C SER A 105 3.32 -18.88 -3.62
N GLN A 106 3.60 -17.67 -3.14
CA GLN A 106 4.43 -17.42 -1.95
C GLN A 106 3.70 -17.84 -0.66
N ALA A 107 2.37 -17.71 -0.61
CA ALA A 107 1.57 -18.07 0.56
C ALA A 107 1.24 -19.58 0.66
N LYS A 108 1.62 -20.40 -0.33
CA LYS A 108 1.32 -21.85 -0.31
C LYS A 108 1.95 -22.53 0.91
N GLY A 109 1.17 -23.41 1.55
CA GLY A 109 1.64 -24.24 2.67
C GLY A 109 1.38 -23.64 4.05
N ASN A 110 0.80 -22.44 4.14
CA ASN A 110 0.39 -21.87 5.40
C ASN A 110 -0.89 -22.50 5.93
N ASN A 111 -0.87 -22.88 7.21
CA ASN A 111 -2.05 -23.02 8.05
C ASN A 111 -1.85 -22.11 9.27
N TYR A 112 -2.23 -20.85 9.14
CA TYR A 112 -2.05 -19.85 10.19
C TYR A 112 -3.39 -19.48 10.83
N PHE A 113 -3.51 -19.69 12.13
CA PHE A 113 -4.71 -19.36 12.90
C PHE A 113 -4.56 -18.01 13.59
N LEU A 114 -5.19 -16.97 13.02
CA LEU A 114 -5.26 -15.63 13.62
C LEU A 114 -6.29 -15.57 14.77
N SER A 115 -7.29 -16.45 14.73
CA SER A 115 -8.20 -16.73 15.86
C SER A 115 -7.96 -18.16 16.34
N SER A 116 -8.34 -18.50 17.58
CA SER A 116 -8.27 -19.90 18.02
C SER A 116 -9.07 -20.83 17.09
N GLU A 117 -8.53 -22.03 16.85
CA GLU A 117 -9.14 -23.03 15.96
C GLU A 117 -10.60 -23.33 16.33
N LYS A 118 -10.85 -23.61 17.61
CA LYS A 118 -12.22 -23.79 18.16
C LYS A 118 -13.18 -22.65 17.81
N ARG A 119 -12.68 -21.41 17.76
CA ARG A 119 -13.52 -20.25 17.43
C ARG A 119 -13.84 -20.21 15.94
N VAL A 120 -12.89 -20.58 15.08
CA VAL A 120 -13.09 -20.68 13.63
C VAL A 120 -14.08 -21.81 13.31
N GLU A 121 -13.97 -22.95 13.98
CA GLU A 121 -14.93 -24.06 13.85
C GLU A 121 -16.36 -23.65 14.20
N LEU A 122 -16.53 -22.85 15.27
CA LEU A 122 -17.86 -22.42 15.73
C LEU A 122 -18.47 -21.27 14.92
N GLN A 123 -17.65 -20.32 14.43
CA GLN A 123 -18.14 -19.06 13.84
C GLN A 123 -17.90 -18.98 12.31
N GLY A 124 -17.27 -20.00 11.73
CA GLY A 124 -16.87 -20.03 10.33
C GLY A 124 -15.59 -19.25 10.04
N THR A 125 -15.14 -19.34 8.79
CA THR A 125 -13.87 -18.78 8.32
C THR A 125 -14.09 -17.58 7.39
N ASP A 126 -13.18 -16.60 7.43
CA ASP A 126 -13.10 -15.54 6.43
C ASP A 126 -12.64 -16.12 5.06
N PRO A 127 -13.49 -16.09 4.02
CA PRO A 127 -13.21 -16.76 2.75
C PRO A 127 -12.11 -16.07 1.92
N ASN A 128 -11.74 -14.83 2.25
CA ASN A 128 -10.67 -14.13 1.54
C ASN A 128 -9.30 -14.51 2.09
N LEU A 129 -9.17 -14.66 3.40
CA LEU A 129 -7.93 -15.11 4.05
C LEU A 129 -7.71 -16.62 3.92
N GLU A 130 -8.78 -17.42 3.96
CA GLU A 130 -8.72 -18.88 3.83
C GLU A 130 -8.01 -19.31 2.54
N LYS A 131 -8.26 -18.60 1.43
CA LYS A 131 -7.61 -18.84 0.12
C LYS A 131 -6.09 -18.68 0.15
N PHE A 132 -5.55 -18.09 1.20
CA PHE A 132 -4.13 -17.88 1.43
C PHE A 132 -3.63 -18.60 2.70
N GLY A 133 -4.38 -19.58 3.22
CA GLY A 133 -3.96 -20.39 4.36
C GLY A 133 -4.04 -19.68 5.70
N ILE A 134 -4.82 -18.59 5.79
CA ILE A 134 -5.02 -17.83 7.02
C ILE A 134 -6.45 -18.04 7.52
N TYR A 135 -6.58 -18.58 8.72
CA TYR A 135 -7.83 -18.97 9.34
C TYR A 135 -8.21 -18.00 10.45
N THR A 136 -9.38 -17.40 10.30
CA THR A 136 -9.95 -16.46 11.26
C THR A 136 -11.45 -16.38 11.05
N THR A 137 -12.16 -15.95 12.09
CA THR A 137 -13.57 -15.61 11.96
C THR A 137 -13.76 -14.34 11.13
N PRO A 138 -14.86 -14.23 10.36
CA PRO A 138 -15.16 -13.06 9.55
C PRO A 138 -15.07 -11.75 10.33
N PHE A 139 -14.60 -10.69 9.67
CA PHE A 139 -14.44 -9.38 10.29
C PHE A 139 -15.69 -8.53 10.10
N GLN A 140 -16.02 -7.76 11.13
CA GLN A 140 -16.93 -6.63 10.97
C GLN A 140 -16.21 -5.48 10.28
N LYS A 141 -16.88 -4.86 9.30
CA LYS A 141 -16.34 -3.68 8.62
C LYS A 141 -16.18 -2.54 9.62
N GLN A 142 -15.00 -1.91 9.60
CA GLN A 142 -14.72 -0.76 10.44
C GLN A 142 -15.49 0.48 9.95
N HIS A 143 -15.81 1.39 10.88
CA HIS A 143 -16.57 2.60 10.56
C HIS A 143 -15.75 3.59 9.72
N ARG A 144 -16.36 4.20 8.70
CA ARG A 144 -15.70 5.16 7.79
C ARG A 144 -15.14 6.40 8.50
N ALA A 145 -15.66 6.76 9.67
CA ALA A 145 -15.11 7.85 10.49
C ALA A 145 -13.64 7.64 10.92
N LYS A 146 -13.11 6.41 10.77
CA LYS A 146 -11.70 6.09 11.01
C LYS A 146 -10.80 6.43 9.81
N LEU A 147 -11.37 6.84 8.68
CA LEU A 147 -10.60 7.31 7.53
C LEU A 147 -10.28 8.80 7.68
N ALA A 148 -9.06 9.17 7.30
CA ALA A 148 -8.75 10.57 7.03
C ALA A 148 -9.63 11.05 5.88
N SER A 149 -10.12 12.30 5.97
CA SER A 149 -10.82 12.89 4.84
C SER A 149 -9.87 12.99 3.64
N ARG A 150 -10.43 12.92 2.42
CA ARG A 150 -9.64 13.05 1.19
C ARG A 150 -8.81 14.33 1.17
N THR A 151 -9.37 15.43 1.66
CA THR A 151 -8.66 16.72 1.78
C THR A 151 -7.45 16.60 2.71
N GLN A 152 -7.63 16.03 3.91
CA GLN A 152 -6.52 15.80 4.84
C GLN A 152 -5.43 14.91 4.22
N LEU A 153 -5.82 13.84 3.53
CA LEU A 153 -4.87 12.93 2.88
C LEU A 153 -4.03 13.63 1.80
N LEU A 154 -4.65 14.45 0.97
CA LEU A 154 -3.98 15.22 -0.08
C LEU A 154 -3.11 16.35 0.47
N THR A 155 -3.52 16.98 1.57
CA THR A 155 -2.72 18.01 2.25
C THR A 155 -1.48 17.40 2.91
N ASN A 156 -1.64 16.25 3.56
CA ASN A 156 -0.60 15.66 4.40
C ASN A 156 0.34 14.71 3.63
N SER A 157 -0.03 14.27 2.42
CA SER A 157 0.78 13.35 1.63
C SER A 157 1.02 13.84 0.21
N THR A 158 2.29 14.14 -0.06
CA THR A 158 2.77 14.52 -1.40
C THR A 158 2.52 13.41 -2.42
N TRP A 159 2.59 12.13 -2.02
CA TRP A 159 2.30 10.99 -2.90
C TRP A 159 0.87 11.04 -3.45
N TYR A 160 -0.13 11.18 -2.57
CA TYR A 160 -1.53 11.25 -3.00
C TYR A 160 -1.79 12.52 -3.82
N ARG A 161 -1.21 13.66 -3.42
CA ARG A 161 -1.34 14.93 -4.14
C ARG A 161 -0.82 14.82 -5.56
N ASN A 162 0.40 14.32 -5.75
CA ASN A 162 1.01 14.23 -7.08
C ASN A 162 0.34 13.18 -7.96
N ARG A 163 -0.17 12.08 -7.38
CA ARG A 163 -0.96 11.08 -8.10
C ARG A 163 -2.35 11.58 -8.50
N LEU A 164 -2.92 12.52 -7.75
CA LEU A 164 -4.13 13.22 -8.17
C LEU A 164 -3.87 14.11 -9.39
N VAL A 165 -2.75 14.84 -9.40
CA VAL A 165 -2.41 15.80 -10.47
C VAL A 165 -1.93 15.11 -11.75
N PHE A 166 -0.99 14.18 -11.63
CA PHE A 166 -0.34 13.55 -12.78
C PHE A 166 -0.95 12.19 -13.16
N GLY A 167 -1.95 11.73 -12.41
CA GLY A 167 -2.44 10.36 -12.49
C GLY A 167 -1.51 9.36 -11.79
N VAL A 168 -1.99 8.13 -11.64
CA VAL A 168 -1.29 7.08 -10.88
C VAL A 168 -0.29 6.39 -11.80
N GLY A 169 0.97 6.83 -11.75
CA GLY A 169 2.02 6.32 -12.62
C GLY A 169 3.42 6.88 -12.31
N LEU A 170 4.39 6.52 -13.15
CA LEU A 170 5.80 6.85 -12.93
C LEU A 170 6.05 8.37 -12.83
N ARG A 171 5.29 9.20 -13.56
CA ARG A 171 5.42 10.66 -13.51
C ARG A 171 5.09 11.24 -12.13
N ALA A 172 3.99 10.80 -11.52
CA ALA A 172 3.61 11.23 -10.18
C ALA A 172 4.65 10.84 -9.13
N ASP A 173 5.20 9.63 -9.24
CA ASP A 173 6.20 9.13 -8.29
C ASP A 173 7.53 9.90 -8.43
N ILE A 174 7.99 10.18 -9.65
CA ILE A 174 9.19 11.01 -9.87
C ILE A 174 8.97 12.44 -9.35
N ALA A 175 7.81 13.05 -9.61
CA ALA A 175 7.48 14.37 -9.07
C ALA A 175 7.49 14.35 -7.53
N THR A 176 6.95 13.30 -6.92
CA THR A 176 6.96 13.15 -5.45
C THR A 176 8.37 13.04 -4.87
N LEU A 177 9.23 12.22 -5.48
CA LEU A 177 10.62 12.08 -5.02
C LEU A 177 11.40 13.41 -5.12
N ARG A 178 11.08 14.24 -6.12
CA ARG A 178 11.64 15.59 -6.27
C ARG A 178 11.12 16.56 -5.21
N ASP A 179 9.79 16.65 -5.05
CA ASP A 179 9.15 17.56 -4.10
C ASP A 179 9.59 17.28 -2.66
N LEU A 180 9.73 16.00 -2.32
CA LEU A 180 10.21 15.55 -1.01
C LEU A 180 11.74 15.59 -0.87
N LYS A 181 12.46 15.99 -1.92
CA LYS A 181 13.94 16.02 -1.97
C LYS A 181 14.60 14.69 -1.56
N ILE A 182 13.92 13.57 -1.83
CA ILE A 182 14.45 12.22 -1.54
C ILE A 182 15.57 11.86 -2.51
N VAL A 183 15.54 12.40 -3.72
CA VAL A 183 16.56 12.21 -4.75
C VAL A 183 16.87 13.54 -5.43
N GLU A 184 18.14 13.81 -5.70
CA GLU A 184 18.58 15.05 -6.34
C GLU A 184 18.67 14.96 -7.86
N LYS A 185 18.77 13.74 -8.40
CA LYS A 185 19.05 13.50 -9.83
C LYS A 185 18.18 12.37 -10.37
N SER A 186 17.92 12.41 -11.69
CA SER A 186 17.15 11.40 -12.43
C SER A 186 17.63 9.96 -12.19
N TYR A 187 18.95 9.77 -12.06
CA TYR A 187 19.54 8.46 -11.77
C TYR A 187 19.11 7.90 -10.39
N GLY A 188 18.99 8.76 -9.37
CA GLY A 188 18.51 8.37 -8.05
C GLY A 188 17.05 7.93 -8.08
N ALA A 189 16.21 8.68 -8.81
CA ALA A 189 14.81 8.30 -9.04
C ALA A 189 14.69 6.95 -9.74
N MET A 190 15.49 6.74 -10.79
CA MET A 190 15.52 5.48 -11.55
C MET A 190 15.84 4.29 -10.65
N LYS A 191 16.86 4.42 -9.81
CA LYS A 191 17.24 3.38 -8.83
C LYS A 191 16.14 3.12 -7.82
N LYS A 192 15.60 4.17 -7.19
CA LYS A 192 14.60 4.03 -6.12
C LYS A 192 13.28 3.43 -6.63
N LEU A 193 12.85 3.80 -7.83
CA LEU A 193 11.61 3.32 -8.45
C LEU A 193 11.78 2.02 -9.26
N LYS A 194 13.01 1.50 -9.37
CA LYS A 194 13.37 0.35 -10.23
C LYS A 194 12.83 0.50 -11.67
N SER A 195 12.84 1.73 -12.19
CA SER A 195 12.23 2.08 -13.47
C SER A 195 13.25 2.12 -14.62
N SER A 196 12.77 2.17 -15.87
CA SER A 196 13.66 2.25 -17.03
C SER A 196 14.41 3.59 -17.07
N LYS A 197 15.67 3.56 -17.52
CA LYS A 197 16.49 4.77 -17.69
C LYS A 197 15.83 5.77 -18.63
N ALA A 198 15.40 5.31 -19.80
CA ALA A 198 14.82 6.17 -20.84
C ALA A 198 13.57 6.93 -20.34
N SER A 199 12.60 6.22 -19.75
CA SER A 199 11.36 6.85 -19.26
C SER A 199 11.64 7.79 -18.09
N THR A 200 12.51 7.40 -17.17
CA THR A 200 12.83 8.21 -15.98
C THR A 200 13.51 9.52 -16.38
N TYR A 201 14.52 9.46 -17.26
CA TYR A 201 15.26 10.65 -17.68
C TYR A 201 14.38 11.61 -18.48
N LYS A 202 13.54 11.07 -19.37
CA LYS A 202 12.56 11.88 -20.12
C LYS A 202 11.62 12.63 -19.19
N ILE A 203 10.96 11.91 -18.28
CA ILE A 203 10.01 12.52 -17.32
C ILE A 203 10.71 13.53 -16.42
N TRP A 204 11.93 13.22 -15.96
CA TRP A 204 12.69 14.12 -15.11
C TRP A 204 12.93 15.47 -15.79
N LYS A 205 13.40 15.44 -17.04
CA LYS A 205 13.64 16.65 -17.85
C LYS A 205 12.36 17.45 -18.08
N GLU A 206 11.26 16.78 -18.45
CA GLU A 206 9.95 17.45 -18.61
C GLU A 206 9.55 18.20 -17.33
N LEU A 207 9.71 17.56 -16.16
CA LEU A 207 9.38 18.19 -14.88
C LEU A 207 10.34 19.35 -14.53
N GLU A 208 11.61 19.32 -14.95
CA GLU A 208 12.54 20.46 -14.80
C GLU A 208 12.08 21.65 -15.64
N GLU A 209 11.74 21.42 -16.90
CA GLU A 209 11.22 22.44 -17.83
C GLU A 209 9.94 23.09 -17.27
N PHE A 210 9.00 22.29 -16.74
CA PHE A 210 7.78 22.81 -16.10
C PHE A 210 8.05 23.61 -14.81
N SER A 211 9.11 23.28 -14.06
CA SER A 211 9.47 24.01 -12.83
C SER A 211 10.05 25.37 -13.16
N GLY A 212 10.92 25.44 -14.18
CA GLY A 212 11.52 26.70 -14.64
C GLY A 212 10.51 27.70 -15.20
N ILE A 213 9.39 27.24 -15.76
CA ILE A 213 8.30 28.12 -16.23
C ILE A 213 7.54 28.78 -15.07
N LYS A 214 7.50 28.17 -13.88
CA LYS A 214 6.84 28.76 -12.70
C LYS A 214 7.69 29.80 -11.97
N GLU A 215 9.00 29.77 -12.19
CA GLU A 215 9.97 30.68 -11.57
C GLU A 215 10.32 31.90 -12.46
N ALA A 216 9.81 31.91 -13.70
CA ALA A 216 9.92 33.02 -14.66
C ALA A 216 8.64 33.87 -14.69
#